data_AF-A0A4V5ZNI3-F1
#
_entry.id   AF-A0A4V5ZNI3-F1
#
_cell.length_a   1.000
_cell.length_b   1.000
_cell.length_c   1.000
_cell.angle_alpha   90.00
_cell.angle_beta   90.00
_cell.angle_gamma   90.00
#
_symmetry.space_group_name_H-M   'P 1'
#
loop_
_entity.id
_entity.type
_entity.pdbx_description
1 polymer ?
#
loop_
_entity_poly.entity_id
_entity_poly.type
_entity_poly.pdbx_seq_one_letter_code
_entity_poly.pdbx_strand_id
1 'polypeptide(L)'
;MAGLLLCSLFVGIAIPGGSAATARASAAQSGFGDIEAEAFDADRTLFRITVFENASAEWTFRYEQRLDDDEAATDFEAFAERFNNEETDSYRNFRTRATSLAASGSNTTNREMTAESFDRSARIEERSPAGDEFAVVEMSFVWTAFAAADGDRLVVGDVFVGGLYVGPDQQLRFDPGPDLRFESVSPEPDSTARERLTESESVAWLGERQFTDRQPRVVYAPRGAGGGSTPTPATTEAPDRTPAVPPHDAGSFLPIVALAIALVVGFGAAVAYRSGGLSTVGLPGVGSSDDHGETTADDSSNAVESAPAPTDRAALEPAASGTDGEDAISPALPEEQLRSDEERVVALLESHGGRMKQVDIVGNMEWSKSKVSMLLSEMEDDGVISKLRVGRENIVSLAGHEPDAAGSPFDEER
;
A
#
# COMPACT_ATOMS: atom_id res chain seq x y z
N MET A 1 75.63 -23.64 -13.55
CA MET A 1 75.05 -24.19 -12.30
C MET A 1 74.24 -23.09 -11.63
N ALA A 2 73.16 -23.45 -10.91
CA ALA A 2 72.40 -22.69 -9.88
C ALA A 2 72.20 -21.15 -10.03
N GLY A 3 71.03 -20.54 -9.78
CA GLY A 3 69.72 -21.06 -9.37
C GLY A 3 69.04 -20.16 -8.31
N LEU A 4 67.75 -19.83 -8.51
CA LEU A 4 66.82 -19.16 -7.55
C LEU A 4 67.19 -17.71 -7.12
N LEU A 5 66.31 -16.79 -6.72
CA LEU A 5 64.83 -16.63 -6.62
C LEU A 5 64.53 -15.16 -7.05
N LEU A 6 63.55 -14.85 -7.91
CA LEU A 6 62.10 -14.72 -7.65
C LEU A 6 61.71 -13.51 -6.78
N CYS A 7 61.12 -12.48 -7.41
CA CYS A 7 60.14 -11.56 -6.81
C CYS A 7 59.27 -10.99 -7.95
N SER A 8 58.02 -11.45 -8.03
CA SER A 8 57.11 -11.14 -9.13
C SER A 8 56.37 -9.82 -8.91
N LEU A 9 56.56 -8.85 -9.79
CA LEU A 9 55.78 -7.61 -9.80
C LEU A 9 54.49 -7.83 -10.61
N PHE A 10 53.33 -7.84 -9.94
CA PHE A 10 52.03 -7.85 -10.62
C PHE A 10 51.76 -6.47 -11.24
N VAL A 11 51.76 -6.39 -12.57
CA VAL A 11 51.26 -5.22 -13.30
C VAL A 11 49.76 -5.42 -13.53
N GLY A 12 48.94 -4.60 -12.87
CA GLY A 12 47.50 -4.61 -13.04
C GLY A 12 47.09 -4.14 -14.44
N ILE A 13 46.37 -4.98 -15.18
CA ILE A 13 45.72 -4.60 -16.43
C ILE A 13 44.41 -3.90 -16.09
N ALA A 14 44.31 -2.61 -16.40
CA ALA A 14 43.06 -1.87 -16.29
C ALA A 14 42.10 -2.29 -17.42
N ILE A 15 40.94 -2.84 -17.05
CA ILE A 15 39.81 -3.02 -17.96
C ILE A 15 38.82 -1.89 -17.67
N PRO A 16 38.48 -1.02 -18.64
CA PRO A 16 37.38 -0.08 -18.49
C PRO A 16 36.06 -0.85 -18.59
N GLY A 17 35.64 -1.43 -17.46
CA GLY A 17 34.30 -2.00 -17.32
C GLY A 17 33.28 -0.88 -17.43
N GLY A 18 32.57 -0.81 -18.57
CA GLY A 18 31.52 0.18 -18.76
C GLY A 18 30.45 -0.01 -17.70
N SER A 19 30.25 1.02 -16.86
CA SER A 19 29.11 1.09 -15.97
C SER A 19 27.85 1.12 -16.83
N ALA A 20 27.23 -0.05 -17.00
CA ALA A 20 25.81 -0.12 -17.31
C ALA A 20 25.13 0.69 -16.21
N ALA A 21 24.58 1.85 -16.58
CA ALA A 21 23.81 2.67 -15.69
C ALA A 21 22.59 1.84 -15.28
N THR A 22 22.71 1.17 -14.13
CA THR A 22 21.59 0.47 -13.52
C THR A 22 20.66 1.56 -13.01
N ALA A 23 19.83 2.06 -13.93
CA ALA A 23 18.63 2.79 -13.62
C ALA A 23 17.67 1.83 -12.90
N ARG A 24 18.01 1.49 -11.65
CA ARG A 24 17.02 1.17 -10.64
C ARG A 24 16.22 2.45 -10.51
N ALA A 25 15.11 2.49 -11.24
CA ALA A 25 14.09 3.47 -11.02
C ALA A 25 13.84 3.54 -9.52
N SER A 26 13.89 4.73 -8.94
CA SER A 26 13.12 4.98 -7.73
C SER A 26 11.70 4.53 -8.07
N ALA A 27 11.26 3.44 -7.45
CA ALA A 27 9.85 3.11 -7.42
C ALA A 27 9.23 4.29 -6.69
N ALA A 28 8.60 5.19 -7.46
CA ALA A 28 7.94 6.35 -6.92
C ALA A 28 6.97 5.87 -5.83
N GLN A 29 6.90 6.61 -4.74
CA GLN A 29 5.83 6.43 -3.76
C GLN A 29 4.54 6.94 -4.43
N SER A 30 3.98 6.14 -5.34
CA SER A 30 2.74 6.40 -6.09
C SER A 30 1.51 6.23 -5.20
N GLY A 31 1.57 6.76 -3.97
CA GLY A 31 0.52 6.68 -2.97
C GLY A 31 -0.38 7.90 -3.04
N PHE A 32 -1.69 7.67 -3.18
CA PHE A 32 -2.70 8.72 -3.00
C PHE A 32 -2.75 9.23 -1.53
N GLY A 33 -2.14 8.48 -0.60
CA GLY A 33 -2.03 8.82 0.81
C GLY A 33 -1.17 10.05 1.13
N ASP A 34 -0.34 10.53 0.19
CA ASP A 34 0.49 11.74 0.34
C ASP A 34 -0.23 13.02 -0.13
N ILE A 35 -1.51 12.90 -0.51
CA ILE A 35 -2.41 14.05 -0.65
C ILE A 35 -2.98 14.31 0.75
N GLU A 36 -2.17 14.88 1.65
CA GLU A 36 -2.66 15.44 2.92
C GLU A 36 -2.97 16.93 2.75
N ALA A 37 -4.03 17.38 3.43
CA ALA A 37 -4.28 18.79 3.61
C ALA A 37 -3.32 19.30 4.70
N GLU A 38 -2.23 19.97 4.29
CA GLU A 38 -1.09 20.42 5.13
C GLU A 38 -1.44 21.30 6.37
N ALA A 39 -2.72 21.55 6.64
CA ALA A 39 -3.24 22.36 7.73
C ALA A 39 -4.36 21.68 8.55
N PHE A 40 -4.62 20.38 8.37
CA PHE A 40 -5.71 19.66 9.05
C PHE A 40 -5.24 18.30 9.58
N ASP A 41 -5.19 18.15 10.92
CA ASP A 41 -4.75 16.93 11.60
C ASP A 41 -5.94 15.97 11.75
N ALA A 42 -6.06 15.04 10.80
CA ALA A 42 -7.24 14.19 10.67
C ALA A 42 -7.14 12.92 11.53
N ASP A 43 -8.08 12.75 12.48
CA ASP A 43 -8.30 11.47 13.19
C ASP A 43 -8.57 10.31 12.21
N ARG A 44 -9.17 10.60 11.05
CA ARG A 44 -9.53 9.60 10.04
C ARG A 44 -9.52 10.18 8.64
N THR A 45 -8.91 9.47 7.69
CA THR A 45 -8.95 9.81 6.26
C THR A 45 -9.66 8.73 5.45
N LEU A 46 -10.64 9.11 4.63
CA LEU A 46 -11.38 8.24 3.72
C LEU A 46 -11.09 8.65 2.26
N PHE A 47 -10.49 7.73 1.51
CA PHE A 47 -10.41 7.79 0.05
C PHE A 47 -11.58 6.98 -0.53
N ARG A 48 -12.54 7.66 -1.14
CA ARG A 48 -13.69 7.04 -1.82
C ARG A 48 -13.54 7.20 -3.33
N ILE A 49 -13.70 6.09 -4.05
CA ILE A 49 -13.58 6.02 -5.51
C ILE A 49 -14.91 5.51 -6.08
N THR A 50 -15.69 6.40 -6.67
CA THR A 50 -16.97 6.06 -7.30
C THR A 50 -16.77 5.90 -8.80
N VAL A 51 -16.93 4.68 -9.33
CA VAL A 51 -16.70 4.40 -10.77
C VAL A 51 -18.02 4.45 -11.54
N PHE A 52 -18.03 5.09 -12.71
CA PHE A 52 -19.22 5.28 -13.55
C PHE A 52 -19.13 4.50 -14.88
N GLU A 53 -20.28 4.26 -15.52
CA GLU A 53 -20.39 3.45 -16.76
C GLU A 53 -19.54 4.02 -17.92
N ASN A 54 -19.36 5.34 -17.97
CA ASN A 54 -18.50 6.03 -18.94
C ASN A 54 -16.98 5.84 -18.69
N ALA A 55 -16.60 4.92 -17.81
CA ALA A 55 -15.23 4.64 -17.36
C ALA A 55 -14.52 5.78 -16.60
N SER A 56 -15.20 6.89 -16.29
CA SER A 56 -14.67 7.89 -15.35
C SER A 56 -14.84 7.43 -13.90
N ALA A 57 -14.05 8.00 -12.99
CA ALA A 57 -14.24 7.83 -11.56
C ALA A 57 -14.19 9.16 -10.83
N GLU A 58 -15.11 9.38 -9.91
CA GLU A 58 -15.00 10.45 -8.92
C GLU A 58 -14.12 9.96 -7.77
N TRP A 59 -13.07 10.71 -7.49
CA TRP A 59 -12.19 10.52 -6.35
C TRP A 59 -12.55 11.54 -5.28
N THR A 60 -12.99 11.07 -4.12
CA THR A 60 -13.32 11.89 -2.95
C THR A 60 -12.31 11.63 -1.83
N PHE A 61 -11.69 12.69 -1.34
CA PHE A 61 -10.76 12.70 -0.22
C PHE A 61 -11.48 13.37 0.95
N ARG A 62 -11.78 12.60 1.99
CA ARG A 62 -12.54 13.09 3.15
C ARG A 62 -11.72 12.90 4.41
N TYR A 63 -11.30 14.01 5.00
CA TYR A 63 -10.58 14.09 6.26
C TYR A 63 -11.59 14.41 7.35
N GLU A 64 -11.51 13.70 8.47
CA GLU A 64 -12.37 13.92 9.63
C GLU A 64 -11.51 14.08 10.88
N GLN A 65 -11.85 15.07 11.69
CA GLN A 65 -11.28 15.32 13.01
C GLN A 65 -12.45 15.49 14.00
N ARG A 66 -12.38 14.85 15.16
CA ARG A 66 -13.36 15.06 16.23
C ARG A 66 -13.13 16.43 16.87
N LEU A 67 -14.21 17.14 17.13
CA LEU A 67 -14.18 18.39 17.89
C LEU A 67 -14.41 18.06 19.36
N ASP A 68 -13.42 18.32 20.21
CA ASP A 68 -13.46 18.00 21.63
C ASP A 68 -14.11 19.12 22.49
N ASP A 69 -14.24 20.34 21.96
CA ASP A 69 -14.85 21.51 22.62
C ASP A 69 -15.36 22.59 21.64
N ASP A 70 -16.11 23.56 22.18
CA ASP A 70 -16.71 24.70 21.46
C ASP A 70 -15.66 25.65 20.82
N GLU A 71 -14.44 25.70 21.36
CA GLU A 71 -13.36 26.56 20.85
C GLU A 71 -12.80 25.97 19.56
N ALA A 72 -12.51 24.66 19.55
CA ALA A 72 -12.14 23.91 18.35
C ALA A 72 -13.23 23.98 17.26
N ALA A 73 -14.51 23.93 17.62
CA ALA A 73 -15.61 24.11 16.68
C ALA A 73 -15.60 25.52 16.05
N THR A 74 -15.45 26.57 16.86
CA THR A 74 -15.40 27.97 16.41
C THR A 74 -14.20 28.23 15.49
N ASP A 75 -13.02 27.73 15.84
CA ASP A 75 -11.82 27.84 15.01
C ASP A 75 -11.97 27.09 13.69
N PHE A 76 -12.60 25.91 13.71
CA PHE A 76 -12.88 25.16 12.49
C PHE A 76 -13.94 25.83 11.60
N GLU A 77 -14.96 26.49 12.15
CA GLU A 77 -15.92 27.29 11.35
C GLU A 77 -15.19 28.41 10.58
N ALA A 78 -14.28 29.13 11.23
CA ALA A 78 -13.48 30.18 10.60
C ALA A 78 -12.49 29.64 9.55
N PHE A 79 -11.94 28.43 9.76
CA PHE A 79 -11.19 27.70 8.73
C PHE A 79 -12.09 27.31 7.55
N ALA A 80 -13.27 26.76 7.84
CA ALA A 80 -14.19 26.24 6.83
C ALA A 80 -14.75 27.35 5.93
N GLU A 81 -15.11 28.51 6.48
CA GLU A 81 -15.52 29.67 5.69
C GLU A 81 -14.42 30.08 4.70
N ARG A 82 -13.16 30.14 5.15
CA ARG A 82 -12.01 30.48 4.30
C ARG A 82 -11.76 29.40 3.25
N PHE A 83 -11.73 28.14 3.64
CA PHE A 83 -11.49 27.01 2.75
C PHE A 83 -12.56 26.91 1.65
N ASN A 84 -13.82 27.17 1.98
CA ASN A 84 -14.92 27.17 1.01
C ASN A 84 -14.79 28.36 0.03
N ASN A 85 -14.59 29.58 0.54
CA ASN A 85 -14.67 30.79 -0.29
C ASN A 85 -13.37 31.18 -1.01
N GLU A 86 -12.19 30.79 -0.49
CA GLU A 86 -10.88 31.23 -1.00
C GLU A 86 -10.06 30.07 -1.58
N GLU A 87 -9.25 30.33 -2.62
CA GLU A 87 -8.38 29.30 -3.20
C GLU A 87 -7.10 29.12 -2.38
N THR A 88 -7.18 28.26 -1.35
CA THR A 88 -6.07 27.93 -0.44
C THR A 88 -4.89 27.24 -1.14
N ASP A 89 -3.70 27.31 -0.52
CA ASP A 89 -2.52 26.61 -1.02
C ASP A 89 -2.73 25.10 -1.09
N SER A 90 -3.35 24.50 -0.05
CA SER A 90 -3.71 23.08 0.01
C SER A 90 -4.57 22.65 -1.18
N TYR A 91 -5.57 23.46 -1.57
CA TYR A 91 -6.41 23.13 -2.74
C TYR A 91 -5.67 23.29 -4.07
N ARG A 92 -4.75 24.26 -4.20
CA ARG A 92 -3.88 24.39 -5.39
C ARG A 92 -2.88 23.24 -5.50
N ASN A 93 -2.35 22.76 -4.37
CA ASN A 93 -1.52 21.56 -4.28
C ASN A 93 -2.32 20.30 -4.66
N PHE A 94 -3.53 20.14 -4.12
CA PHE A 94 -4.47 19.07 -4.48
C PHE A 94 -4.73 18.98 -6.00
N ARG A 95 -5.14 20.10 -6.62
CA ARG A 95 -5.39 20.17 -8.08
C ARG A 95 -4.15 19.78 -8.87
N THR A 96 -2.99 20.32 -8.50
CA THR A 96 -1.70 20.05 -9.19
C THR A 96 -1.31 18.56 -9.09
N ARG A 97 -1.42 17.96 -7.90
CA ARG A 97 -1.13 16.53 -7.67
C ARG A 97 -2.10 15.64 -8.46
N ALA A 98 -3.41 15.91 -8.42
CA ALA A 98 -4.42 15.16 -9.16
C ALA A 98 -4.22 15.22 -10.69
N THR A 99 -3.93 16.41 -11.26
CA THR A 99 -3.62 16.54 -12.68
C THR A 99 -2.33 15.80 -13.07
N SER A 100 -1.28 15.88 -12.25
CA SER A 100 -0.03 15.13 -12.46
C SER A 100 -0.26 13.61 -12.43
N LEU A 101 -1.17 13.15 -11.56
CA LEU A 101 -1.48 11.74 -11.39
C LEU A 101 -2.31 11.19 -12.57
N ALA A 102 -3.28 11.95 -13.08
CA ALA A 102 -3.99 11.63 -14.32
C ALA A 102 -3.05 11.59 -15.56
N ALA A 103 -2.09 12.50 -15.64
CA ALA A 103 -1.06 12.48 -16.68
C ALA A 103 -0.14 11.26 -16.56
N SER A 104 0.24 10.86 -15.34
CA SER A 104 1.02 9.64 -15.09
C SER A 104 0.26 8.37 -15.48
N GLY A 105 -1.02 8.28 -15.12
CA GLY A 105 -1.92 7.19 -15.56
C GLY A 105 -2.09 7.15 -17.07
N SER A 106 -2.11 8.31 -17.73
CA SER A 106 -2.19 8.40 -19.19
C SER A 106 -0.96 7.79 -19.86
N ASN A 107 0.24 8.18 -19.41
CA ASN A 107 1.51 7.64 -19.91
C ASN A 107 1.66 6.13 -19.66
N THR A 108 1.15 5.66 -18.52
CA THR A 108 1.28 4.26 -18.07
C THR A 108 0.32 3.32 -18.79
N THR A 109 -0.90 3.76 -19.07
CA THR A 109 -1.96 2.93 -19.67
C THR A 109 -2.16 3.20 -21.17
N ASN A 110 -1.49 4.23 -21.72
CA ASN A 110 -1.62 4.72 -23.10
C ASN A 110 -3.07 5.09 -23.47
N ARG A 111 -3.80 5.68 -22.50
CA ARG A 111 -5.15 6.25 -22.62
C ARG A 111 -5.08 7.74 -22.30
N GLU A 112 -5.80 8.60 -23.01
CA GLU A 112 -5.89 10.00 -22.59
C GLU A 112 -6.82 10.12 -21.37
N MET A 113 -6.26 10.58 -20.24
CA MET A 113 -6.98 10.80 -18.98
C MET A 113 -6.76 12.24 -18.50
N THR A 114 -7.80 12.81 -17.89
CA THR A 114 -7.79 14.16 -17.33
C THR A 114 -8.36 14.13 -15.91
N ALA A 115 -7.79 14.92 -15.00
CA ALA A 115 -8.43 15.29 -13.75
C ALA A 115 -9.20 16.60 -13.97
N GLU A 116 -10.52 16.57 -13.79
CA GLU A 116 -11.44 17.68 -14.02
C GLU A 116 -12.52 17.75 -12.93
N SER A 117 -13.46 18.70 -13.04
CA SER A 117 -14.60 18.83 -12.10
C SER A 117 -14.19 18.83 -10.62
N PHE A 118 -13.18 19.65 -10.30
CA PHE A 118 -12.66 19.79 -8.94
C PHE A 118 -13.65 20.49 -8.02
N ASP A 119 -13.95 19.88 -6.87
CA ASP A 119 -14.78 20.45 -5.80
C ASP A 119 -14.03 20.45 -4.46
N ARG A 120 -14.48 21.28 -3.52
CA ARG A 120 -14.00 21.33 -2.15
C ARG A 120 -15.11 21.80 -1.21
N SER A 121 -15.21 21.18 -0.04
CA SER A 121 -16.04 21.68 1.05
C SER A 121 -15.40 21.41 2.41
N ALA A 122 -15.63 22.31 3.36
CA ALA A 122 -15.35 22.11 4.78
C ALA A 122 -16.62 22.44 5.57
N ARG A 123 -17.00 21.58 6.54
CA ARG A 123 -18.22 21.71 7.34
C ARG A 123 -18.13 20.89 8.63
N ILE A 124 -18.89 21.29 9.65
CA ILE A 124 -19.12 20.45 10.83
C ILE A 124 -20.25 19.46 10.50
N GLU A 125 -20.09 18.20 10.90
CA GLU A 125 -21.14 17.17 10.85
C GLU A 125 -21.35 16.57 12.26
N GLU A 126 -22.55 16.74 12.82
CA GLU A 126 -22.98 16.09 14.06
C GLU A 126 -23.34 14.62 13.80
N ARG A 127 -22.84 13.68 14.61
CA ARG A 127 -23.17 12.25 14.50
C ARG A 127 -24.06 11.77 15.65
N SER A 128 -25.35 11.62 15.34
CA SER A 128 -26.30 10.89 16.19
C SER A 128 -25.88 9.43 16.40
N PRO A 129 -26.09 8.83 17.58
CA PRO A 129 -26.83 9.37 18.73
C PRO A 129 -25.94 10.08 19.78
N ALA A 130 -24.63 10.17 19.56
CA ALA A 130 -23.70 10.64 20.59
C ALA A 130 -23.69 12.17 20.78
N GLY A 131 -24.01 12.91 19.71
CA GLY A 131 -23.88 14.38 19.70
C GLY A 131 -22.43 14.84 19.48
N ASP A 132 -21.52 13.90 19.20
CA ASP A 132 -20.14 14.21 18.82
C ASP A 132 -20.14 15.00 17.49
N GLU A 133 -19.49 16.16 17.51
CA GLU A 133 -19.27 16.98 16.32
C GLU A 133 -17.95 16.61 15.65
N PHE A 134 -17.96 16.53 14.32
CA PHE A 134 -16.78 16.24 13.52
C PHE A 134 -16.54 17.37 12.54
N ALA A 135 -15.35 17.95 12.59
CA ALA A 135 -14.81 18.74 11.51
C ALA A 135 -14.57 17.82 10.30
N VAL A 136 -15.18 18.17 9.16
CA VAL A 136 -15.05 17.41 7.92
C VAL A 136 -14.50 18.32 6.84
N VAL A 137 -13.37 17.92 6.24
CA VAL A 137 -12.82 18.54 5.03
C VAL A 137 -12.94 17.52 3.91
N GLU A 138 -13.58 17.89 2.81
CA GLU A 138 -13.78 17.04 1.64
C GLU A 138 -13.26 17.76 0.39
N MET A 139 -12.46 17.06 -0.41
CA MET A 139 -12.01 17.50 -1.74
C MET A 139 -12.30 16.41 -2.75
N SER A 140 -12.78 16.75 -3.94
CA SER A 140 -13.03 15.76 -4.99
C SER A 140 -12.58 16.22 -6.37
N PHE A 141 -12.42 15.25 -7.26
CA PHE A 141 -12.24 15.47 -8.69
C PHE A 141 -12.74 14.27 -9.50
N VAL A 142 -13.11 14.50 -10.75
CA VAL A 142 -13.43 13.45 -11.71
C VAL A 142 -12.20 13.11 -12.54
N TRP A 143 -11.79 11.85 -12.51
CA TRP A 143 -10.74 11.29 -13.35
C TRP A 143 -11.39 10.63 -14.58
N THR A 144 -11.18 11.20 -15.77
CA THR A 144 -11.74 10.67 -17.02
C THR A 144 -10.96 9.45 -17.53
N ALA A 145 -11.67 8.52 -18.19
CA ALA A 145 -11.09 7.28 -18.74
C ALA A 145 -10.27 6.45 -17.72
N PHE A 146 -10.59 6.55 -16.44
CA PHE A 146 -9.91 5.87 -15.32
C PHE A 146 -9.98 4.35 -15.41
N ALA A 147 -11.19 3.78 -15.49
CA ALA A 147 -11.38 2.33 -15.58
C ALA A 147 -11.11 1.83 -17.02
N ALA A 148 -10.46 0.68 -17.18
CA ALA A 148 -10.26 0.05 -18.48
C ALA A 148 -11.54 -0.70 -18.91
N ALA A 149 -12.06 -0.40 -20.09
CA ALA A 149 -13.21 -1.12 -20.64
C ALA A 149 -12.80 -2.48 -21.23
N ASP A 150 -13.46 -3.55 -20.81
CA ASP A 150 -13.26 -4.93 -21.28
C ASP A 150 -14.63 -5.52 -21.68
N GLY A 151 -15.02 -5.31 -22.93
CA GLY A 151 -16.35 -5.64 -23.42
C GLY A 151 -17.43 -4.76 -22.77
N ASP A 152 -18.31 -5.36 -21.97
CA ASP A 152 -19.31 -4.68 -21.16
C ASP A 152 -18.82 -4.34 -19.73
N ARG A 153 -17.62 -4.80 -19.36
CA ARG A 153 -17.05 -4.66 -18.01
C ARG A 153 -16.14 -3.44 -17.90
N LEU A 154 -16.01 -2.94 -16.68
CA LEU A 154 -15.01 -1.94 -16.32
C LEU A 154 -14.04 -2.53 -15.30
N VAL A 155 -12.74 -2.41 -15.59
CA VAL A 155 -11.65 -2.95 -14.77
C VAL A 155 -10.82 -1.79 -14.24
N VAL A 156 -10.76 -1.63 -12.92
CA VAL A 156 -9.81 -0.75 -12.26
C VAL A 156 -8.63 -1.59 -11.76
N GLY A 157 -7.43 -1.01 -11.83
CA GLY A 157 -6.20 -1.54 -11.23
C GLY A 157 -4.97 -1.19 -12.04
N ASP A 158 -5.09 -1.09 -13.36
CA ASP A 158 -3.98 -0.84 -14.28
C ASP A 158 -3.29 0.53 -14.11
N VAL A 159 -3.99 1.50 -13.52
CA VAL A 159 -3.44 2.82 -13.12
C VAL A 159 -2.56 2.77 -11.87
N PHE A 160 -2.68 1.74 -11.01
CA PHE A 160 -1.93 1.61 -9.75
C PHE A 160 -0.56 0.93 -9.97
N VAL A 161 0.23 1.45 -10.92
CA VAL A 161 1.57 0.90 -11.21
C VAL A 161 2.57 1.30 -10.13
N GLY A 162 3.31 0.31 -9.63
CA GLY A 162 4.07 0.40 -8.38
C GLY A 162 3.25 0.04 -7.14
N GLY A 163 1.93 -0.15 -7.28
CA GLY A 163 0.99 -0.45 -6.22
C GLY A 163 0.38 0.79 -5.58
N LEU A 164 -0.21 0.61 -4.41
CA LEU A 164 -0.91 1.64 -3.64
C LEU A 164 -0.62 1.42 -2.16
N TYR A 165 -0.41 2.49 -1.40
CA TYR A 165 -0.29 2.44 0.06
C TYR A 165 -1.50 3.10 0.71
N VAL A 166 -1.98 2.49 1.79
CA VAL A 166 -3.02 3.00 2.69
C VAL A 166 -2.42 3.00 4.10
N GLY A 167 -2.51 4.11 4.81
CA GLY A 167 -1.98 4.28 6.16
C GLY A 167 -2.86 3.71 7.29
N PRO A 168 -2.37 3.69 8.54
CA PRO A 168 -3.06 3.09 9.68
C PRO A 168 -4.45 3.68 9.99
N ASP A 169 -4.60 4.99 9.85
CA ASP A 169 -5.85 5.73 10.12
C ASP A 169 -6.62 6.08 8.83
N GLN A 170 -6.31 5.34 7.74
CA GLN A 170 -6.86 5.55 6.42
C GLN A 170 -7.81 4.41 6.01
N GLN A 171 -8.86 4.76 5.25
CA GLN A 171 -9.76 3.81 4.61
C GLN A 171 -9.77 4.04 3.10
N LEU A 172 -9.57 2.97 2.33
CA LEU A 172 -9.75 2.97 0.87
C LEU A 172 -11.06 2.28 0.55
N ARG A 173 -11.98 2.99 -0.09
CA ARG A 173 -13.33 2.52 -0.41
C ARG A 173 -13.63 2.69 -1.90
N PHE A 174 -14.23 1.67 -2.50
CA PHE A 174 -14.78 1.73 -3.85
C PHE A 174 -16.29 1.60 -3.79
N ASP A 175 -16.97 2.45 -4.56
CA ASP A 175 -18.43 2.46 -4.74
C ASP A 175 -18.74 2.27 -6.25
N PRO A 176 -19.79 1.51 -6.61
CA PRO A 176 -20.26 1.42 -7.99
C PRO A 176 -21.26 2.54 -8.28
N GLY A 177 -21.14 3.17 -9.44
CA GLY A 177 -22.14 4.09 -9.97
C GLY A 177 -23.53 3.45 -10.13
N PRO A 178 -24.57 4.25 -10.42
CA PRO A 178 -25.97 3.79 -10.42
C PRO A 178 -26.21 2.58 -11.35
N ASP A 179 -25.54 2.52 -12.50
CA ASP A 179 -25.71 1.48 -13.51
C ASP A 179 -24.67 0.35 -13.44
N LEU A 180 -23.83 0.31 -12.40
CA LEU A 180 -22.78 -0.70 -12.21
C LEU A 180 -23.00 -1.55 -10.94
N ARG A 181 -22.44 -2.75 -10.93
CA ARG A 181 -22.29 -3.60 -9.74
C ARG A 181 -20.89 -4.21 -9.72
N PHE A 182 -20.38 -4.55 -8.54
CA PHE A 182 -19.16 -5.36 -8.48
C PHE A 182 -19.39 -6.74 -9.08
N GLU A 183 -18.36 -7.26 -9.75
CA GLU A 183 -18.27 -8.65 -10.18
C GLU A 183 -17.15 -9.39 -9.46
N SER A 184 -15.97 -8.77 -9.33
CA SER A 184 -14.84 -9.34 -8.59
C SER A 184 -13.95 -8.25 -8.02
N VAL A 185 -13.30 -8.53 -6.89
CA VAL A 185 -12.41 -7.62 -6.16
C VAL A 185 -11.19 -8.43 -5.70
N SER A 186 -10.00 -7.88 -5.82
CA SER A 186 -8.74 -8.51 -5.39
C SER A 186 -7.73 -7.45 -4.93
N PRO A 187 -7.06 -7.59 -3.77
CA PRO A 187 -7.24 -8.65 -2.76
C PRO A 187 -8.63 -8.59 -2.11
N GLU A 188 -8.93 -9.53 -1.21
CA GLU A 188 -10.22 -9.54 -0.51
C GLU A 188 -10.41 -8.24 0.31
N PRO A 189 -11.60 -7.60 0.26
CA PRO A 189 -11.90 -6.40 1.04
C PRO A 189 -12.18 -6.74 2.50
N ASP A 190 -11.81 -5.85 3.42
CA ASP A 190 -12.05 -6.03 4.85
C ASP A 190 -13.53 -5.82 5.22
N SER A 191 -14.27 -5.11 4.36
CA SER A 191 -15.71 -4.92 4.52
C SER A 191 -16.45 -4.76 3.18
N THR A 192 -17.69 -5.23 3.16
CA THR A 192 -18.66 -5.04 2.07
C THR A 192 -20.01 -4.59 2.65
N ALA A 193 -20.76 -3.76 1.93
CA ALA A 193 -22.10 -3.32 2.37
C ALA A 193 -23.16 -4.44 2.40
N ARG A 194 -22.93 -5.55 1.68
CA ARG A 194 -23.79 -6.75 1.65
C ARG A 194 -22.94 -8.02 1.63
N GLU A 195 -23.52 -9.13 2.06
CA GLU A 195 -22.89 -10.46 2.04
C GLU A 195 -22.49 -10.91 0.62
N ARG A 196 -23.31 -10.59 -0.40
CA ARG A 196 -22.98 -10.88 -1.80
C ARG A 196 -22.35 -9.66 -2.45
N LEU A 197 -21.14 -9.84 -2.99
CA LEU A 197 -20.38 -8.79 -3.69
C LEU A 197 -21.22 -8.11 -4.79
N THR A 198 -21.98 -8.87 -5.58
CA THR A 198 -22.83 -8.37 -6.67
C THR A 198 -24.03 -7.53 -6.22
N GLU A 199 -24.40 -7.62 -4.94
CA GLU A 199 -25.45 -6.82 -4.29
C GLU A 199 -24.85 -5.68 -3.47
N SER A 200 -23.52 -5.66 -3.29
CA SER A 200 -22.84 -4.68 -2.44
C SER A 200 -22.77 -3.31 -3.12
N GLU A 201 -23.08 -2.28 -2.34
CA GLU A 201 -22.98 -0.87 -2.73
C GLU A 201 -21.62 -0.26 -2.39
N SER A 202 -20.75 -1.01 -1.70
CA SER A 202 -19.35 -0.63 -1.49
C SER A 202 -18.46 -1.82 -1.16
N VAL A 203 -17.16 -1.68 -1.38
CA VAL A 203 -16.11 -2.51 -0.80
C VAL A 203 -15.03 -1.61 -0.21
N ALA A 204 -14.44 -1.98 0.92
CA ALA A 204 -13.41 -1.17 1.54
C ALA A 204 -12.30 -1.97 2.22
N TRP A 205 -11.12 -1.36 2.25
CA TRP A 205 -9.96 -1.77 3.02
C TRP A 205 -9.67 -0.74 4.11
N LEU A 206 -9.32 -1.21 5.30
CA LEU A 206 -9.13 -0.37 6.48
C LEU A 206 -7.73 -0.57 7.07
N GLY A 207 -7.05 0.55 7.36
CA GLY A 207 -5.76 0.57 8.02
C GLY A 207 -4.58 0.20 7.13
N GLU A 208 -3.42 0.06 7.79
CA GLU A 208 -2.13 0.01 7.11
C GLU A 208 -2.04 -1.16 6.11
N ARG A 209 -1.86 -0.83 4.83
CA ARG A 209 -1.81 -1.81 3.74
C ARG A 209 -0.97 -1.34 2.57
N GLN A 210 -0.01 -2.17 2.18
CA GLN A 210 0.69 -2.07 0.91
C GLN A 210 0.02 -3.02 -0.11
N PHE A 211 -0.62 -2.45 -1.13
CA PHE A 211 -1.03 -3.19 -2.32
C PHE A 211 0.17 -3.37 -3.27
N THR A 212 0.22 -4.51 -3.97
CA THR A 212 1.24 -4.77 -5.00
C THR A 212 0.92 -4.03 -6.30
N ASP A 213 1.82 -4.13 -7.29
CA ASP A 213 1.57 -3.60 -8.64
C ASP A 213 0.17 -3.93 -9.17
N ARG A 214 -0.52 -2.89 -9.66
CA ARG A 214 -1.88 -2.92 -10.21
C ARG A 214 -2.97 -3.43 -9.27
N GLN A 215 -2.78 -3.25 -7.96
CA GLN A 215 -3.79 -3.52 -6.93
C GLN A 215 -4.16 -2.25 -6.13
N PRO A 216 -5.39 -2.18 -5.58
CA PRO A 216 -6.47 -3.16 -5.71
C PRO A 216 -7.05 -3.23 -7.12
N ARG A 217 -7.42 -4.44 -7.54
CA ARG A 217 -8.10 -4.70 -8.81
C ARG A 217 -9.59 -4.89 -8.56
N VAL A 218 -10.40 -4.03 -9.15
CA VAL A 218 -11.86 -4.01 -8.99
C VAL A 218 -12.50 -4.17 -10.36
N VAL A 219 -13.37 -5.15 -10.53
CA VAL A 219 -14.12 -5.38 -11.78
C VAL A 219 -15.59 -5.09 -11.52
N TYR A 220 -16.15 -4.24 -12.36
CA TYR A 220 -17.57 -3.94 -12.41
C TYR A 220 -18.20 -4.57 -13.66
N ALA A 221 -19.42 -5.06 -13.49
CA ALA A 221 -20.32 -5.41 -14.59
C ALA A 221 -21.51 -4.44 -14.59
N PRO A 222 -22.19 -4.24 -15.72
CA PRO A 222 -23.41 -3.44 -15.75
C PRO A 222 -24.46 -4.05 -14.82
N ARG A 223 -25.25 -3.22 -14.13
CA ARG A 223 -26.53 -3.62 -13.54
C ARG A 223 -27.50 -3.91 -14.67
N GLY A 224 -27.31 -5.06 -15.33
CA GLY A 224 -28.17 -5.53 -16.39
C GLY A 224 -29.63 -5.42 -15.96
N ALA A 225 -30.43 -4.71 -16.76
CA ALA A 225 -31.81 -4.36 -16.46
C ALA A 225 -32.53 -5.59 -15.92
N GLY A 226 -32.98 -5.49 -14.65
CA GLY A 226 -33.41 -6.63 -13.85
C GLY A 226 -34.35 -7.52 -14.64
N GLY A 227 -33.97 -8.79 -14.80
CA GLY A 227 -34.48 -9.69 -15.82
C GLY A 227 -35.99 -9.66 -15.94
N GLY A 228 -36.49 -8.86 -16.88
CA GLY A 228 -37.88 -8.87 -17.29
C GLY A 228 -38.11 -10.24 -17.89
N SER A 229 -38.69 -11.15 -17.10
CA SER A 229 -39.04 -12.50 -17.51
C SER A 229 -39.69 -12.41 -18.88
N THR A 230 -38.98 -12.85 -19.93
CA THR A 230 -39.60 -13.01 -21.24
C THR A 230 -40.79 -13.93 -20.99
N PRO A 231 -42.04 -13.46 -21.22
CA PRO A 231 -43.19 -14.25 -20.83
C PRO A 231 -43.14 -15.52 -21.66
N THR A 232 -42.89 -16.66 -20.99
CA THR A 232 -43.04 -17.98 -21.59
C THR A 232 -44.40 -17.97 -22.28
N PRO A 233 -44.47 -18.11 -23.61
CA PRO A 233 -45.74 -18.00 -24.31
C PRO A 233 -46.62 -19.12 -23.80
N ALA A 234 -47.65 -18.75 -23.02
CA ALA A 234 -48.58 -19.70 -22.46
C ALA A 234 -49.19 -20.48 -23.61
N THR A 235 -48.91 -21.78 -23.66
CA THR A 235 -49.54 -22.66 -24.64
C THR A 235 -51.00 -22.77 -24.28
N THR A 236 -51.84 -22.05 -25.00
CA THR A 236 -53.29 -22.14 -24.90
C THR A 236 -53.72 -23.57 -25.22
N GLU A 237 -54.10 -24.33 -24.20
CA GLU A 237 -54.83 -25.59 -24.40
C GLU A 237 -56.18 -25.26 -25.06
N ALA A 238 -56.30 -25.62 -26.34
CA ALA A 238 -57.59 -25.74 -27.01
C ALA A 238 -58.08 -27.20 -26.86
N PRO A 239 -59.37 -27.43 -26.56
CA PRO A 239 -59.83 -28.74 -26.13
C PRO A 239 -59.90 -29.78 -27.26
N ASP A 240 -59.56 -31.01 -26.86
CA ASP A 240 -59.68 -32.29 -27.56
C ASP A 240 -60.79 -32.38 -28.64
N ARG A 241 -60.36 -32.71 -29.86
CA ARG A 241 -61.16 -33.45 -30.85
C ARG A 241 -60.30 -34.44 -31.63
N THR A 242 -60.09 -35.60 -31.03
CA THR A 242 -59.63 -36.81 -31.74
C THR A 242 -60.64 -37.23 -32.83
N PRO A 243 -60.18 -37.65 -34.02
CA PRO A 243 -60.47 -39.03 -34.43
C PRO A 243 -59.23 -39.79 -34.93
N ALA A 244 -59.15 -41.08 -34.56
CA ALA A 244 -58.32 -42.09 -35.22
C ALA A 244 -58.81 -42.33 -36.68
N VAL A 245 -58.14 -43.04 -37.60
CA VAL A 245 -57.40 -44.33 -37.53
C VAL A 245 -56.32 -44.41 -38.68
N PRO A 246 -55.66 -45.54 -39.07
CA PRO A 246 -54.21 -45.72 -38.83
C PRO A 246 -53.35 -45.97 -40.12
N PRO A 247 -52.28 -46.80 -40.15
CA PRO A 247 -50.97 -46.40 -40.70
C PRO A 247 -50.67 -46.88 -42.13
N HIS A 248 -49.59 -46.38 -42.75
CA HIS A 248 -48.45 -47.20 -43.21
C HIS A 248 -47.32 -46.35 -43.84
N ASP A 249 -46.08 -46.71 -43.48
CA ASP A 249 -44.80 -46.64 -44.20
C ASP A 249 -44.20 -45.38 -44.87
N ALA A 250 -42.88 -45.26 -44.60
CA ALA A 250 -41.79 -44.71 -45.43
C ALA A 250 -41.79 -43.20 -45.80
N GLY A 251 -40.84 -42.46 -45.23
CA GLY A 251 -40.65 -41.03 -45.53
C GLY A 251 -39.48 -40.33 -44.84
N SER A 252 -38.32 -40.99 -44.83
CA SER A 252 -37.01 -40.49 -44.38
C SER A 252 -36.70 -39.03 -44.72
N PHE A 253 -36.60 -38.17 -43.70
CA PHE A 253 -36.02 -36.81 -43.80
C PHE A 253 -35.09 -36.45 -42.62
N LEU A 254 -34.08 -37.28 -42.40
CA LEU A 254 -32.83 -36.91 -41.73
C LEU A 254 -31.70 -37.59 -42.53
N PRO A 255 -30.91 -36.83 -43.32
CA PRO A 255 -29.59 -36.42 -42.81
C PRO A 255 -29.03 -35.11 -43.41
N ILE A 256 -28.80 -34.08 -42.59
CA ILE A 256 -27.90 -32.94 -42.97
C ILE A 256 -26.78 -32.72 -41.94
N VAL A 257 -27.00 -33.07 -40.66
CA VAL A 257 -26.02 -32.82 -39.58
C VAL A 257 -24.78 -33.76 -39.65
N ALA A 258 -24.92 -34.96 -40.22
CA ALA A 258 -23.82 -35.95 -40.26
C ALA A 258 -22.69 -35.61 -41.26
N LEU A 259 -22.97 -34.82 -42.31
CA LEU A 259 -21.98 -34.51 -43.36
C LEU A 259 -21.02 -33.38 -42.95
N ALA A 260 -21.45 -32.46 -42.09
CA ALA A 260 -20.63 -31.34 -41.61
C ALA A 260 -19.48 -31.80 -40.68
N ILE A 261 -19.75 -32.78 -39.81
CA ILE A 261 -18.76 -33.27 -38.83
C ILE A 261 -17.60 -34.01 -39.53
N ALA A 262 -17.89 -34.75 -40.61
CA ALA A 262 -16.88 -35.47 -41.38
C ALA A 262 -15.86 -34.53 -42.07
N LEU A 263 -16.29 -33.35 -42.53
CA LEU A 263 -15.40 -32.38 -43.19
C LEU A 263 -14.43 -31.69 -42.22
N VAL A 264 -14.86 -31.42 -40.98
CA VAL A 264 -14.00 -30.83 -39.94
C VAL A 264 -12.91 -31.80 -39.50
N VAL A 265 -13.25 -33.08 -39.31
CA VAL A 265 -12.27 -34.13 -38.97
C VAL A 265 -11.29 -34.39 -40.12
N GLY A 266 -11.74 -34.32 -41.37
CA GLY A 266 -10.88 -34.48 -42.55
C GLY A 266 -9.86 -33.35 -42.73
N PHE A 267 -10.21 -32.10 -42.40
CA PHE A 267 -9.31 -30.96 -42.58
C PHE A 267 -8.17 -30.93 -41.53
N GLY A 268 -8.45 -31.35 -40.29
CA GLY A 268 -7.44 -31.41 -39.22
C GLY A 268 -6.30 -32.40 -39.53
N ALA A 269 -6.60 -33.54 -40.15
CA ALA A 269 -5.61 -34.56 -40.50
C ALA A 269 -4.62 -34.11 -41.60
N ALA A 270 -5.04 -33.23 -42.50
CA ALA A 270 -4.21 -32.74 -43.61
C ALA A 270 -3.17 -31.69 -43.18
N VAL A 271 -3.48 -30.88 -42.16
CA VAL A 271 -2.55 -29.85 -41.65
C VAL A 271 -1.43 -30.48 -40.82
N ALA A 272 -1.75 -31.46 -39.97
CA ALA A 272 -0.77 -32.16 -39.14
C ALA A 272 0.32 -32.92 -39.95
N TYR A 273 0.02 -33.33 -41.19
CA TYR A 273 0.99 -33.97 -42.07
C TYR A 273 1.95 -33.01 -42.81
N ARG A 274 1.77 -31.68 -42.70
CA ARG A 274 2.59 -30.69 -43.41
C ARG A 274 3.65 -30.01 -42.51
N SER A 275 3.49 -30.04 -41.19
CA SER A 275 4.44 -29.50 -40.22
C SER A 275 5.13 -30.61 -39.43
N GLY A 276 6.30 -31.07 -39.89
CA GLY A 276 7.07 -32.08 -39.18
C GLY A 276 7.56 -31.59 -37.81
N GLY A 277 7.31 -32.38 -36.75
CA GLY A 277 7.64 -32.00 -35.37
C GLY A 277 7.12 -33.01 -34.35
N LEU A 278 7.51 -34.28 -34.48
CA LEU A 278 7.02 -35.39 -33.66
C LEU A 278 8.02 -35.71 -32.54
N SER A 279 7.62 -35.59 -31.26
CA SER A 279 8.40 -36.09 -30.11
C SER A 279 7.51 -36.45 -28.92
N THR A 280 7.09 -37.71 -28.92
CA THR A 280 6.99 -38.62 -27.75
C THR A 280 6.40 -38.12 -26.42
N VAL A 281 5.20 -38.64 -26.09
CA VAL A 281 4.70 -38.77 -24.72
C VAL A 281 5.44 -39.92 -24.00
N GLY A 282 5.78 -39.73 -22.71
CA GLY A 282 6.36 -40.78 -21.87
C GLY A 282 6.08 -40.57 -20.37
N LEU A 283 5.37 -41.53 -19.78
CA LEU A 283 5.07 -41.75 -18.35
C LEU A 283 4.89 -43.28 -18.16
N PRO A 284 4.93 -43.88 -16.95
CA PRO A 284 5.13 -43.32 -15.59
C PRO A 284 6.15 -44.09 -14.71
N GLY A 285 6.29 -43.74 -13.42
CA GLY A 285 6.45 -44.73 -12.34
C GLY A 285 7.40 -44.45 -11.16
N VAL A 286 6.93 -44.78 -9.93
CA VAL A 286 7.67 -44.87 -8.62
C VAL A 286 8.18 -43.53 -8.05
N GLY A 287 8.06 -43.17 -6.76
CA GLY A 287 7.49 -43.78 -5.54
C GLY A 287 8.19 -43.17 -4.29
N SER A 288 7.72 -43.28 -3.03
CA SER A 288 6.46 -43.81 -2.46
C SER A 288 6.34 -43.40 -0.97
N SER A 289 5.13 -43.51 -0.39
CA SER A 289 4.85 -43.99 0.99
C SER A 289 5.38 -43.27 2.24
N ASP A 290 4.40 -42.80 3.05
CA ASP A 290 4.18 -43.13 4.49
C ASP A 290 5.17 -42.57 5.56
N ASP A 291 4.86 -42.41 6.85
CA ASP A 291 3.62 -42.22 7.67
C ASP A 291 4.08 -41.99 9.15
N HIS A 292 3.19 -41.48 10.02
CA HIS A 292 3.25 -41.43 11.49
C HIS A 292 4.23 -40.48 12.20
N GLY A 293 3.75 -39.85 13.29
CA GLY A 293 4.58 -39.05 14.19
C GLY A 293 3.83 -38.18 15.22
N GLU A 294 2.77 -38.69 15.87
CA GLU A 294 2.10 -37.97 16.98
C GLU A 294 2.98 -37.97 18.25
N THR A 295 3.00 -36.86 19.00
CA THR A 295 3.35 -36.84 20.44
C THR A 295 2.58 -35.71 21.13
N THR A 296 2.05 -36.02 22.31
CA THR A 296 1.10 -35.22 23.10
C THR A 296 1.69 -34.83 24.46
N ALA A 297 1.02 -33.90 25.18
CA ALA A 297 1.21 -33.62 26.62
C ALA A 297 2.61 -33.06 27.01
N ASP A 298 2.94 -32.55 28.20
CA ASP A 298 2.28 -32.03 29.43
C ASP A 298 3.41 -31.29 30.21
N ASP A 299 3.24 -30.44 31.24
CA ASP A 299 2.15 -29.68 31.87
C ASP A 299 2.83 -28.72 32.88
N SER A 300 2.10 -27.77 33.50
CA SER A 300 2.45 -27.14 34.79
C SER A 300 3.67 -26.17 34.81
N SER A 301 3.85 -25.24 35.78
CA SER A 301 2.96 -24.65 36.80
C SER A 301 3.68 -23.48 37.50
N ASN A 302 2.92 -22.64 38.24
CA ASN A 302 3.28 -21.86 39.44
C ASN A 302 4.54 -20.93 39.43
N ALA A 303 4.45 -19.62 39.72
CA ALA A 303 3.89 -18.87 40.87
C ALA A 303 4.95 -18.51 41.95
N VAL A 304 4.55 -17.65 42.89
CA VAL A 304 5.26 -17.11 44.09
C VAL A 304 6.46 -16.16 43.83
N GLU A 305 6.70 -15.06 44.58
CA GLU A 305 5.96 -14.30 45.61
C GLU A 305 6.74 -12.99 45.96
N SER A 306 6.19 -12.14 46.83
CA SER A 306 6.88 -11.12 47.67
C SER A 306 7.03 -9.67 47.16
N ALA A 307 6.14 -8.80 47.66
CA ALA A 307 6.48 -7.45 48.16
C ALA A 307 6.87 -7.56 49.67
N PRO A 308 7.10 -6.50 50.49
CA PRO A 308 7.06 -5.04 50.21
C PRO A 308 8.13 -4.13 50.93
N ALA A 309 8.28 -2.87 50.45
CA ALA A 309 8.45 -1.61 51.23
C ALA A 309 9.62 -1.40 52.26
N PRO A 310 9.81 -0.19 52.85
CA PRO A 310 9.90 1.19 52.32
C PRO A 310 11.16 1.96 52.87
N THR A 311 11.08 3.31 53.04
CA THR A 311 11.94 4.22 53.86
C THR A 311 13.18 4.82 53.15
N ASP A 312 13.55 6.11 53.24
CA ASP A 312 12.88 7.39 53.61
C ASP A 312 13.74 8.60 53.11
N ARG A 313 13.12 9.78 53.00
CA ARG A 313 13.64 11.17 52.94
C ARG A 313 15.09 11.52 52.52
N ALA A 314 15.14 12.53 51.62
CA ALA A 314 15.84 13.84 51.70
C ALA A 314 16.57 14.15 50.38
N ALA A 315 16.14 15.11 49.54
CA ALA A 315 16.18 16.56 49.73
C ALA A 315 17.61 17.13 49.87
N LEU A 316 18.11 17.77 48.80
CA LEU A 316 18.90 19.02 48.75
C LEU A 316 19.63 19.15 47.39
N GLU A 317 19.42 20.26 46.67
CA GLU A 317 20.45 20.82 45.77
C GLU A 317 21.51 21.54 46.64
N PRO A 318 22.76 21.77 46.15
CA PRO A 318 23.00 22.94 45.28
C PRO A 318 24.07 22.74 44.19
N ALA A 319 24.15 23.72 43.29
CA ALA A 319 25.16 23.83 42.23
C ALA A 319 26.57 24.23 42.71
N ALA A 320 27.60 23.88 41.93
CA ALA A 320 28.79 24.72 41.64
C ALA A 320 29.69 24.10 40.56
N SER A 321 30.10 24.88 39.55
CA SER A 321 31.18 24.55 38.60
C SER A 321 32.53 25.08 39.09
N GLY A 322 33.66 24.46 38.72
CA GLY A 322 35.00 25.03 39.00
C GLY A 322 36.24 24.15 38.76
N THR A 323 36.63 23.99 37.48
CA THR A 323 37.99 24.23 36.94
C THR A 323 39.24 23.41 37.40
N ASP A 324 39.84 22.74 36.41
CA ASP A 324 41.25 22.39 36.11
C ASP A 324 42.15 21.53 37.03
N GLY A 325 42.92 20.63 36.39
CA GLY A 325 44.07 19.90 36.97
C GLY A 325 44.61 18.77 36.07
N GLU A 326 45.73 19.00 35.38
CA GLU A 326 46.31 18.10 34.36
C GLU A 326 47.18 16.92 34.89
N ASP A 327 47.09 15.82 34.12
CA ASP A 327 48.13 14.82 33.73
C ASP A 327 48.79 13.87 34.78
N ALA A 328 48.57 12.56 34.58
CA ALA A 328 49.39 11.45 35.07
C ALA A 328 49.18 10.18 34.21
N ILE A 329 50.28 9.53 33.79
CA ILE A 329 50.30 8.58 32.67
C ILE A 329 49.97 7.12 33.08
N SER A 330 48.93 6.57 32.44
CA SER A 330 48.61 5.15 32.11
C SER A 330 48.81 4.02 33.14
N PRO A 331 47.86 3.07 33.16
CA PRO A 331 48.09 1.85 32.37
C PRO A 331 47.07 1.70 31.23
N ALA A 332 47.48 1.02 30.16
CA ALA A 332 46.60 0.70 29.03
C ALA A 332 45.46 -0.23 29.49
N LEU A 333 44.30 0.38 29.76
CA LEU A 333 43.02 -0.33 29.73
C LEU A 333 42.82 -0.87 28.31
N PRO A 334 42.19 -2.04 28.12
CA PRO A 334 41.75 -2.46 26.79
C PRO A 334 40.88 -1.35 26.19
N GLU A 335 41.20 -0.91 24.97
CA GLU A 335 40.52 0.22 24.31
C GLU A 335 39.01 0.01 24.18
N GLU A 336 38.55 -1.25 24.29
CA GLU A 336 37.15 -1.66 24.32
C GLU A 336 36.35 -1.17 25.56
N GLN A 337 37.02 -0.77 26.65
CA GLN A 337 36.36 -0.20 27.84
C GLN A 337 36.35 1.34 27.88
N LEU A 338 37.04 1.99 26.94
CA LEU A 338 37.05 3.45 26.80
C LEU A 338 36.11 3.96 25.70
N ARG A 339 35.30 3.08 25.08
CA ARG A 339 34.27 3.53 24.14
C ARG A 339 33.25 4.42 24.82
N SER A 340 33.29 5.71 24.46
CA SER A 340 32.32 6.75 24.86
C SER A 340 30.89 6.25 24.61
N ASP A 341 29.93 6.79 25.35
CA ASP A 341 28.52 6.46 25.09
C ASP A 341 28.14 6.83 23.63
N GLU A 342 28.76 7.87 23.07
CA GLU A 342 28.61 8.30 21.67
C GLU A 342 29.17 7.27 20.69
N GLU A 343 30.38 6.76 20.92
CA GLU A 343 31.02 5.76 20.04
C GLU A 343 30.20 4.47 19.94
N ARG A 344 29.44 4.14 21.00
CA ARG A 344 28.50 3.00 20.98
C ARG A 344 27.27 3.28 20.13
N VAL A 345 26.77 4.51 20.12
CA VAL A 345 25.70 4.96 19.20
C VAL A 345 26.21 4.93 17.76
N VAL A 346 27.42 5.44 17.51
CA VAL A 346 28.04 5.42 16.17
C VAL A 346 28.20 3.99 15.65
N ALA A 347 28.83 3.09 16.43
CA ALA A 347 29.01 1.70 16.01
C ALA A 347 27.68 0.94 15.79
N LEU A 348 26.65 1.25 16.59
CA LEU A 348 25.30 0.70 16.38
C LEU A 348 24.70 1.19 15.06
N LEU A 349 24.80 2.50 14.76
CA LEU A 349 24.32 3.06 13.49
C LEU A 349 25.09 2.50 12.29
N GLU A 350 26.42 2.42 12.35
CA GLU A 350 27.25 1.84 11.28
C GLU A 350 26.85 0.39 10.97
N SER A 351 26.72 -0.45 12.01
CA SER A 351 26.36 -1.87 11.84
C SER A 351 24.96 -2.09 11.26
N HIS A 352 24.08 -1.09 11.33
CA HIS A 352 22.74 -1.08 10.73
C HIS A 352 22.64 -0.25 9.42
N GLY A 353 23.75 0.11 8.79
CA GLY A 353 23.77 0.80 7.49
C GLY A 353 23.70 2.33 7.58
N GLY A 354 24.19 2.89 8.69
CA GLY A 354 24.34 4.32 8.93
C GLY A 354 23.11 5.04 9.46
N ARG A 355 21.97 4.35 9.63
CA ARG A 355 20.71 4.93 10.12
C ARG A 355 19.86 3.91 10.89
N MET A 356 19.14 4.35 11.92
CA MET A 356 18.26 3.51 12.74
C MET A 356 17.12 4.36 13.36
N LYS A 357 15.96 3.77 13.67
CA LYS A 357 14.94 4.47 14.46
C LYS A 357 15.43 4.66 15.91
N GLN A 358 15.10 5.80 16.52
CA GLN A 358 15.40 6.07 17.93
C GLN A 358 14.81 5.02 18.88
N VAL A 359 13.66 4.42 18.54
CA VAL A 359 13.06 3.32 19.32
C VAL A 359 13.92 2.04 19.29
N ASP A 360 14.56 1.75 18.16
CA ASP A 360 15.43 0.59 18.00
C ASP A 360 16.78 0.84 18.69
N ILE A 361 17.27 2.08 18.70
CA ILE A 361 18.47 2.46 19.49
C ILE A 361 18.19 2.25 20.99
N VAL A 362 17.02 2.70 21.49
CA VAL A 362 16.58 2.44 22.88
C VAL A 362 16.38 0.94 23.15
N GLY A 363 16.00 0.14 22.15
CA GLY A 363 15.82 -1.31 22.29
C GLY A 363 17.13 -2.10 22.29
N ASN A 364 18.16 -1.64 21.57
CA ASN A 364 19.47 -2.30 21.48
C ASN A 364 20.46 -1.85 22.58
N MET A 365 20.13 -0.80 23.35
CA MET A 365 20.96 -0.29 24.44
C MET A 365 20.30 -0.53 25.79
N GLU A 366 21.06 -1.01 26.78
CA GLU A 366 20.59 -1.18 28.17
C GLU A 366 20.50 0.18 28.93
N TRP A 367 20.04 1.23 28.24
CA TRP A 367 19.98 2.60 28.74
C TRP A 367 18.53 3.09 28.85
N SER A 368 18.26 3.95 29.84
CA SER A 368 16.95 4.58 29.95
C SER A 368 16.64 5.46 28.74
N LYS A 369 15.38 5.47 28.29
CA LYS A 369 14.90 6.32 27.17
C LYS A 369 15.35 7.79 27.32
N SER A 370 15.33 8.33 28.53
CA SER A 370 15.78 9.69 28.81
C SER A 370 17.29 9.89 28.58
N LYS A 371 18.15 8.95 29.02
CA LYS A 371 19.60 9.01 28.77
C LYS A 371 19.92 8.92 27.28
N VAL A 372 19.26 8.01 26.56
CA VAL A 372 19.39 7.90 25.09
C VAL A 372 18.93 9.20 24.41
N SER A 373 17.81 9.79 24.84
CA SER A 373 17.31 11.03 24.24
C SER A 373 18.21 12.24 24.50
N MET A 374 18.85 12.34 25.67
CA MET A 374 19.79 13.42 25.97
C MET A 374 21.07 13.28 25.13
N LEU A 375 21.67 12.08 25.13
CA LEU A 375 22.88 11.77 24.35
C LEU A 375 22.68 12.02 22.85
N LEU A 376 21.53 11.60 22.30
CA LEU A 376 21.22 11.85 20.89
C LEU A 376 20.99 13.34 20.58
N SER A 377 20.65 14.18 21.55
CA SER A 377 20.60 15.63 21.36
C SER A 377 22.00 16.24 21.38
N GLU A 378 22.84 15.86 22.33
CA GLU A 378 24.25 16.27 22.39
C GLU A 378 25.00 15.92 21.09
N MET A 379 24.87 14.68 20.60
CA MET A 379 25.47 14.25 19.33
C MET A 379 24.87 14.90 18.06
N GLU A 380 23.66 15.47 18.15
CA GLU A 380 23.03 16.24 17.05
C GLU A 380 23.53 17.68 17.06
N ASP A 381 23.63 18.29 18.24
CA ASP A 381 24.22 19.64 18.43
C ASP A 381 25.71 19.67 18.00
N ASP A 382 26.44 18.57 18.22
CA ASP A 382 27.82 18.37 17.75
C ASP A 382 27.94 17.95 16.27
N GLY A 383 26.82 17.75 15.56
CA GLY A 383 26.79 17.42 14.13
C GLY A 383 27.31 16.02 13.77
N VAL A 384 27.38 15.09 14.73
CA VAL A 384 27.80 13.70 14.51
C VAL A 384 26.65 12.87 13.91
N ILE A 385 25.42 13.22 14.26
CA ILE A 385 24.17 12.61 13.77
C ILE A 385 23.16 13.68 13.36
N SER A 386 22.19 13.28 12.54
CA SER A 386 21.02 14.08 12.16
C SER A 386 19.73 13.31 12.49
N LYS A 387 18.73 13.99 13.08
CA LYS A 387 17.40 13.40 13.35
C LYS A 387 16.38 13.84 12.30
N LEU A 388 15.82 12.88 11.58
CA LEU A 388 14.64 13.10 10.75
C LEU A 388 13.41 12.49 11.43
N ARG A 389 12.40 13.32 11.71
CA ARG A 389 11.10 12.84 12.19
C ARG A 389 10.32 12.20 11.04
N VAL A 390 9.89 10.95 11.22
CA VAL A 390 9.06 10.21 10.28
C VAL A 390 7.80 9.76 11.02
N GLY A 391 6.71 10.49 10.80
CA GLY A 391 5.46 10.33 11.55
C GLY A 391 5.62 10.57 13.04
N ARG A 392 5.44 9.51 13.84
CA ARG A 392 5.49 9.53 15.32
C ARG A 392 6.83 9.07 15.89
N GLU A 393 7.81 8.77 15.04
CA GLU A 393 9.13 8.25 15.42
C GLU A 393 10.25 9.11 14.82
N ASN A 394 11.42 9.12 15.44
CA ASN A 394 12.61 9.77 14.90
C ASN A 394 13.54 8.71 14.29
N ILE A 395 14.06 8.97 13.10
CA ILE A 395 15.17 8.25 12.49
C ILE A 395 16.44 9.04 12.76
N VAL A 396 17.42 8.38 13.37
CA VAL A 396 18.77 8.91 13.57
C VAL A 396 19.66 8.40 12.44
N SER A 397 20.38 9.30 11.78
CA SER A 397 21.37 8.97 10.75
C SER A 397 22.74 9.52 11.14
N LEU A 398 23.82 8.83 10.81
CA LEU A 398 25.18 9.38 10.89
C LEU A 398 25.37 10.49 9.85
N ALA A 399 26.21 11.47 10.17
CA ALA A 399 26.63 12.50 9.23
C ALA A 399 27.10 11.88 7.88
N GLY A 400 26.52 12.34 6.78
CA GLY A 400 26.79 11.80 5.43
C GLY A 400 26.12 10.46 5.08
N HIS A 401 25.34 9.86 5.99
CA HIS A 401 24.38 8.77 5.70
C HIS A 401 22.92 9.25 5.71
N GLU A 402 22.74 10.57 5.79
CA GLU A 402 21.47 11.28 5.72
C GLU A 402 20.69 10.96 4.43
N PRO A 403 19.34 11.04 4.45
CA PRO A 403 18.56 11.06 3.22
C PRO A 403 18.76 12.39 2.48
N ASP A 404 18.79 12.38 1.14
CA ASP A 404 18.88 13.59 0.28
C ASP A 404 17.77 14.65 0.53
N ALA A 405 16.77 14.34 1.36
CA ALA A 405 15.75 15.28 1.83
C ALA A 405 16.19 16.14 3.05
N ALA A 406 17.36 15.88 3.62
CA ALA A 406 17.87 16.58 4.82
C ALA A 406 18.79 17.78 4.49
N GLY A 407 18.83 18.23 3.24
CA GLY A 407 19.47 19.49 2.86
C GLY A 407 18.75 20.68 3.49
N SER A 408 19.17 21.07 4.70
CA SER A 408 18.68 22.25 5.41
C SER A 408 18.83 23.50 4.52
N PRO A 409 17.74 24.23 4.19
CA PRO A 409 17.81 25.40 3.32
C PRO A 409 18.39 26.65 4.02
N PHE A 410 19.22 26.46 5.07
CA PHE A 410 19.76 27.51 5.91
C PHE A 410 21.30 27.58 5.98
N ASP A 411 22.03 26.72 5.23
CA ASP A 411 23.50 26.72 5.15
C ASP A 411 24.05 27.10 3.75
N GLU A 412 23.51 28.17 3.15
CA GLU A 412 24.16 28.89 2.04
C GLU A 412 24.17 30.42 2.27
N GLU A 413 24.80 30.90 3.35
CA GLU A 413 25.22 32.31 3.41
C GLU A 413 26.50 32.54 4.25
N ARG A 414 27.66 32.61 3.57
CA ARG A 414 28.90 33.20 4.09
C ARG A 414 29.76 33.86 3.02
#